data_AF-A0A1Z9LTZ7-F1
#
_entry.id   AF-A0A1Z9LTZ7-F1
#
_cell.length_a   1.000
_cell.length_b   1.000
_cell.length_c   1.000
_cell.angle_alpha   90.00
_cell.angle_beta   90.00
_cell.angle_gamma   90.00
#
_symmetry.space_group_name_H-M   'P 1'
#
loop_
_entity.id
_entity.type
_entity.pdbx_description
1 polymer ?
#
loop_
_entity_poly.entity_id
_entity_poly.type
_entity_poly.pdbx_seq_one_letter_code
_entity_poly.pdbx_strand_id
1 'polypeptide(L)' 'IRRPNGAVIKFEIDPFRKKCLLEGLDDIGITMQKSSDIKEFESKMSNERPWL' A
#
# COMPACT_ATOMS: atom_id res chain seq x y z
N ILE A 1 -3.81 -5.37 -23.82
CA ILE A 1 -5.13 -5.53 -24.48
C ILE A 1 -4.90 -6.04 -25.89
N ARG A 2 -5.55 -7.14 -26.30
CA ARG A 2 -5.39 -7.72 -27.65
C ARG A 2 -6.67 -7.52 -28.45
N ARG A 3 -6.55 -6.94 -29.64
CA ARG A 3 -7.69 -6.77 -30.56
C ARG A 3 -7.86 -8.02 -31.44
N PRO A 4 -9.08 -8.28 -31.97
CA PRO A 4 -9.34 -9.41 -32.87
C PRO A 4 -8.48 -9.41 -34.13
N ASN A 5 -8.02 -8.24 -34.57
CA ASN A 5 -7.11 -8.06 -35.71
C ASN A 5 -5.62 -8.32 -35.37
N GLY A 6 -5.32 -8.87 -34.19
CA GLY A 6 -3.97 -9.20 -33.77
C GLY A 6 -3.16 -8.05 -33.15
N ALA A 7 -3.66 -6.81 -33.18
CA ALA A 7 -2.97 -5.67 -32.59
C ALA A 7 -2.90 -5.79 -31.05
N VAL A 8 -1.71 -5.57 -30.49
CA VAL A 8 -1.46 -5.59 -29.05
C VAL A 8 -1.23 -4.17 -28.55
N ILE A 9 -2.03 -3.75 -27.57
CA ILE A 9 -1.88 -2.48 -26.87
C ILE A 9 -1.29 -2.79 -25.49
N LYS A 10 -0.12 -2.22 -25.20
CA LYS A 10 0.48 -2.28 -23.85
C LYS A 10 -0.37 -1.43 -22.90
N PHE A 11 -0.71 -2.01 -21.77
CA PHE A 11 -1.35 -1.28 -20.67
C PHE A 11 -0.30 -1.12 -19.59
N GLU A 12 0.28 0.07 -19.52
CA GLU A 12 1.25 0.42 -18.49
C GLU A 12 0.51 0.99 -17.29
N ILE A 13 0.88 0.49 -16.12
CA ILE A 13 0.35 0.95 -14.85
C ILE A 13 1.52 1.12 -13.89
N ASP A 14 1.43 2.14 -13.06
CA ASP A 14 2.37 2.34 -11.98
C ASP A 14 2.46 1.07 -11.08
N PRO A 15 3.66 0.58 -10.74
CA PRO A 15 3.83 -0.64 -9.97
C PRO A 15 3.10 -0.63 -8.62
N PHE A 16 3.05 0.52 -7.94
CA PHE A 16 2.36 0.66 -6.67
C PHE A 16 0.84 0.54 -6.87
N ARG A 17 0.27 1.26 -7.83
CA ARG A 17 -1.15 1.12 -8.18
C ARG A 17 -1.51 -0.30 -8.60
N LYS A 18 -0.64 -1.00 -9.34
CA LYS A 18 -0.82 -2.41 -9.69
C LYS A 18 -0.92 -3.27 -8.43
N LYS A 19 -0.01 -3.07 -7.47
CA LYS A 19 -0.03 -3.80 -6.20
C LYS A 19 -1.33 -3.53 -5.43
N CYS A 20 -1.73 -2.27 -5.28
CA CYS A 20 -2.98 -1.93 -4.59
C CYS A 20 -4.21 -2.57 -5.26
N LEU A 21 -4.28 -2.56 -6.60
CA LEU A 21 -5.37 -3.20 -7.32
C LEU A 21 -5.38 -4.73 -7.20
N LEU A 22 -4.21 -5.37 -7.14
CA LEU A 22 -4.10 -6.83 -7.02
C LEU A 22 -4.35 -7.32 -5.60
N GLU A 23 -3.89 -6.59 -4.60
CA GLU A 23 -4.02 -6.93 -3.17
C GLU A 23 -5.30 -6.36 -2.54
N GLY A 24 -6.04 -5.52 -3.26
CA GLY A 24 -7.26 -4.88 -2.76
C GLY A 24 -6.99 -3.81 -1.69
N LEU A 25 -5.84 -3.12 -1.77
CA LEU A 25 -5.47 -2.11 -0.79
C LEU A 25 -6.12 -0.76 -1.11
N ASP A 26 -6.79 -0.20 -0.10
CA ASP A 26 -7.18 1.20 -0.04
C ASP A 26 -6.22 1.98 0.89
N ASP A 27 -6.48 3.28 1.10
CA ASP A 27 -5.63 4.13 1.93
C ASP A 27 -5.52 3.61 3.38
N ILE A 28 -6.59 3.01 3.90
CA ILE A 28 -6.62 2.37 5.22
C ILE A 28 -5.77 1.09 5.20
N GLY A 29 -5.94 0.23 4.21
CA GLY A 29 -5.17 -1.01 4.03
C GLY A 29 -3.67 -0.74 3.89
N ILE A 30 -3.29 0.30 3.13
CA ILE A 30 -1.89 0.75 3.03
C ILE A 30 -1.36 1.20 4.39
N THR A 31 -2.18 1.90 5.18
CA THR A 31 -1.81 2.32 6.53
C THR A 31 -1.65 1.12 7.47
N MET A 32 -2.56 0.14 7.39
CA MET A 32 -2.54 -1.06 8.20
C MET A 32 -1.32 -1.95 7.91
N GLN A 33 -0.77 -1.91 6.71
CA GLN A 33 0.50 -2.60 6.39
C GLN A 33 1.68 -2.10 7.25
N LYS A 34 1.59 -0.89 7.82
CA LYS A 34 2.61 -0.31 8.70
C LYS A 34 2.28 -0.45 10.19
N SER A 35 1.30 -1.29 10.55
CA SER A 35 0.83 -1.42 11.94
C SER A 35 1.93 -1.80 12.93
N SER A 36 2.93 -2.60 12.52
CA SER A 36 4.10 -2.93 13.36
C SER A 36 4.90 -1.69 13.73
N ASP A 37 5.22 -0.87 12.73
CA ASP A 37 6.09 0.29 12.87
C ASP A 37 5.39 1.38 13.68
N ILE A 38 4.07 1.53 13.47
CA ILE A 38 3.21 2.40 14.27
C ILE A 38 3.25 1.97 15.74
N LYS A 39 3.05 0.67 16.02
CA LYS A 39 3.08 0.15 17.39
C LYS A 39 4.44 0.31 18.07
N GLU A 40 5.53 0.08 17.34
CA GLU A 40 6.88 0.25 17.87
C GLU A 40 7.14 1.72 18.23
N PHE A 41 6.76 2.62 17.32
CA PHE A 41 6.85 4.06 17.54
C PHE A 41 6.02 4.51 18.76
N GLU A 42 4.76 4.07 18.86
CA GLU A 42 3.87 4.41 19.97
C GLU A 42 4.39 3.87 21.31
N SER A 43 4.90 2.63 21.34
CA SER A 43 5.50 2.04 22.53
C SER A 43 6.73 2.83 23.00
N LYS A 44 7.61 3.19 22.07
CA LYS A 44 8.77 4.03 22.37
C LYS A 44 8.34 5.40 22.89
N MET A 45 7.37 6.04 22.25
CA MET A 45 6.86 7.35 22.65
C MET A 45 6.23 7.31 24.05
N SER A 46 5.45 6.27 24.36
CA SER A 46 4.84 6.10 25.69
C SER A 46 5.91 6.00 26.79
N ASN A 47 7.03 5.33 26.53
CA ASN A 47 8.16 5.25 27.46
C ASN A 47 8.94 6.58 27.59
N GLU A 48 9.18 7.28 26.48
CA GLU A 48 9.96 8.53 26.47
C GLU A 48 9.15 9.74 26.96
N ARG A 49 7.83 9.71 26.77
CA ARG A 49 6.91 10.81 27.07
C ARG A 49 5.66 10.28 27.76
N PRO A 50 5.77 9.85 29.02
CA PRO A 50 4.66 9.25 29.77
C PRO A 50 3.51 10.21 30.11
N TRP A 51 3.67 11.51 29.83
CA TRP A 51 2.65 12.56 30.06
C TRP A 51 1.84 12.92 28.79
N LEU A 52 2.12 12.25 27.68
CA LEU A 52 1.34 12.30 26.44
C LEU A 52 0.26 11.21 26.49
#